data_AF-A0A6A7GBA9-F1
#
_entry.id   AF-A0A6A7GBA9-F1
#
_cell.length_a   1.000
_cell.length_b   1.000
_cell.length_c   1.000
_cell.angle_alpha   90.00
_cell.angle_beta   90.00
_cell.angle_gamma   90.00
#
_symmetry.space_group_name_H-M   'P 1'
#
loop_
_entity.id
_entity.type
_entity.pdbx_description
1 polymer ?
#
loop_
_entity_poly.entity_id
_entity_poly.type
_entity_poly.pdbx_seq_one_letter_code
_entity_poly.pdbx_strand_id
1 'polypeptide(L)'
;LNLIDTPGHVDFSYEVQRSLSACQGALLLVDCSQGIQAQTIATYEAAFTQDLHVIPVLTKSDLPNARPKEVIAELKSMFDMSENEIIISSAKTGQGIPEIFAAIVREIPPPSGRLSHPLRAMLVDSWFQRHRGLVCLVQIVDGDLRKGDRIRKCPLCALVS
;
A
#
# COMPACT_ATOMS: atom_id res chain seq x y z
N LEU A 1 10.64 -6.09 -2.99
CA LEU A 1 9.43 -5.43 -2.45
C LEU A 1 9.45 -4.00 -2.93
N ASN A 2 8.33 -3.52 -3.46
CA ASN A 2 8.16 -2.10 -3.82
C ASN A 2 7.19 -1.51 -2.79
N LEU A 3 7.62 -0.46 -2.08
CA LEU A 3 6.78 0.24 -1.12
C LEU A 3 6.28 1.54 -1.76
N ILE A 4 4.97 1.75 -1.69
CA ILE A 4 4.32 2.98 -2.13
C ILE A 4 3.75 3.66 -0.88
N ASP A 5 4.13 4.92 -0.68
CA ASP A 5 3.59 5.73 0.40
C ASP A 5 2.27 6.35 -0.03
N THR A 6 1.27 6.30 0.85
CA THR A 6 -0.07 6.85 0.60
C THR A 6 -0.29 8.08 1.47
N PRO A 7 -0.77 9.20 0.93
CA PRO A 7 -1.17 10.35 1.74
C PRO A 7 -2.23 9.97 2.78
N GLY A 8 -2.07 10.41 4.03
CA GLY A 8 -3.00 10.05 5.12
C GLY A 8 -4.17 11.02 5.34
N HIS A 9 -4.25 12.12 4.57
CA HIS A 9 -5.28 13.16 4.74
C HIS A 9 -6.42 12.99 3.72
N VAL A 10 -7.65 13.25 4.14
CA VAL A 10 -8.87 13.06 3.33
C VAL A 10 -8.87 13.86 2.02
N ASP A 11 -8.20 15.00 2.01
CA ASP A 11 -8.06 15.88 0.84
C ASP A 11 -7.32 15.22 -0.33
N PHE A 12 -6.60 14.11 -0.08
CA PHE A 12 -5.81 13.38 -1.08
C PHE A 12 -6.40 12.02 -1.43
N SER A 13 -7.71 11.83 -1.21
CA SER A 13 -8.41 10.57 -1.49
C SER A 13 -8.16 10.00 -2.91
N TYR A 14 -8.07 10.86 -3.92
CA TYR A 14 -7.76 10.44 -5.29
C TYR A 14 -6.34 9.89 -5.45
N GLU A 15 -5.36 10.47 -4.77
CA GLU A 15 -3.95 10.04 -4.80
C GLU A 15 -3.77 8.73 -4.03
N VAL A 16 -4.50 8.57 -2.91
CA VAL A 16 -4.58 7.30 -2.17
C VAL A 16 -5.13 6.19 -3.06
N GLN A 17 -6.26 6.42 -3.72
CA GLN A 17 -6.87 5.44 -4.63
C GLN A 17 -5.91 5.05 -5.76
N ARG A 18 -5.23 6.03 -6.36
CA ARG A 18 -4.27 5.76 -7.43
C ARG A 18 -3.06 4.97 -6.93
N SER A 19 -2.54 5.29 -5.75
CA SER A 19 -1.43 4.57 -5.13
C SER A 19 -1.80 3.13 -4.82
N LEU A 20 -2.99 2.90 -4.26
CA LEU A 20 -3.51 1.58 -3.98
C LEU A 20 -3.69 0.76 -5.27
N SER A 21 -4.11 1.40 -6.37
CA SER A 21 -4.36 0.67 -7.62
C SER A 21 -3.10 0.05 -8.21
N ALA A 22 -1.93 0.55 -7.79
CA ALA A 22 -0.64 0.05 -8.21
C ALA A 22 -0.09 -1.11 -7.36
N CYS A 23 -0.80 -1.48 -6.29
CA CYS A 23 -0.38 -2.48 -5.31
C CYS A 23 -1.12 -3.81 -5.53
N GLN A 24 -0.60 -4.87 -4.91
CA GLN A 24 -1.29 -6.16 -4.78
C GLN A 24 -1.79 -6.40 -3.36
N GLY A 25 -1.37 -5.56 -2.42
CA GLY A 25 -1.77 -5.61 -1.03
C GLY A 25 -1.42 -4.32 -0.30
N ALA A 26 -1.98 -4.14 0.89
CA ALA A 26 -1.81 -2.96 1.71
C ALA A 26 -1.55 -3.36 3.18
N LEU A 27 -0.73 -2.58 3.88
CA LEU A 27 -0.56 -2.68 5.32
C LEU A 27 -1.54 -1.73 6.00
N LEU A 28 -2.50 -2.25 6.76
CA LEU A 28 -3.42 -1.43 7.55
C LEU A 28 -2.78 -1.14 8.91
N LEU A 29 -2.13 0.01 9.01
CA LEU A 29 -1.49 0.44 10.25
C LEU A 29 -2.51 1.06 11.22
N VAL A 30 -2.62 0.49 12.42
CA VAL A 30 -3.47 1.00 13.49
C VAL A 30 -2.63 1.26 14.74
N ASP A 31 -2.82 2.38 15.40
CA ASP A 31 -2.06 2.73 16.61
C ASP A 31 -2.60 1.97 17.82
N CYS A 32 -1.74 1.24 18.54
CA CYS A 32 -2.12 0.49 19.74
C CYS A 32 -2.72 1.35 20.84
N SER A 33 -2.40 2.64 20.90
CA SER A 33 -2.90 3.57 21.92
C SER A 33 -4.16 4.29 21.49
N GLN A 34 -4.26 4.68 20.21
CA GLN A 34 -5.40 5.46 19.72
C GLN A 34 -6.56 4.57 19.25
N GLY A 35 -6.27 3.37 18.73
CA GLY A 35 -7.28 2.48 18.16
C GLY A 35 -7.69 2.90 16.75
N ILE A 36 -8.85 2.42 16.31
CA ILE A 36 -9.38 2.70 14.97
C ILE A 36 -9.85 4.16 14.88
N GLN A 37 -9.43 4.84 13.80
CA GLN A 37 -9.87 6.21 13.50
C GLN A 37 -10.64 6.27 12.18
N ALA A 38 -11.29 7.40 11.91
CA ALA A 38 -12.03 7.61 10.66
C ALA A 38 -11.15 7.39 9.41
N GLN A 39 -9.88 7.78 9.48
CA GLN A 39 -8.90 7.57 8.40
C GLN A 39 -8.59 6.09 8.18
N THR A 40 -8.53 5.29 9.26
CA THR A 40 -8.33 3.84 9.18
C THR A 40 -9.46 3.19 8.40
N ILE A 41 -10.71 3.59 8.70
CA ILE A 41 -11.91 3.09 8.02
C ILE A 41 -11.87 3.44 6.53
N ALA A 42 -11.65 4.72 6.20
CA ALA A 42 -11.60 5.18 4.82
C ALA A 42 -10.49 4.47 4.00
N THR A 43 -9.34 4.20 4.62
CA THR A 43 -8.23 3.49 3.98
C THR A 43 -8.55 2.01 3.78
N TYR A 44 -9.17 1.37 4.76
CA TYR A 44 -9.63 -0.02 4.64
C TYR A 44 -10.65 -0.18 3.53
N GLU A 45 -11.68 0.69 3.48
CA GLU A 45 -12.70 0.67 2.42
C GLU A 45 -12.08 0.88 1.03
N ALA A 46 -11.09 1.77 0.92
CA ALA A 46 -10.35 2.02 -0.31
C ALA A 46 -9.59 0.78 -0.78
N ALA A 47 -8.89 0.09 0.12
CA ALA A 47 -8.16 -1.13 -0.20
C ALA A 47 -9.10 -2.29 -0.56
N PHE A 48 -10.21 -2.44 0.19
CA PHE A 48 -11.22 -3.46 -0.05
C PHE A 48 -11.90 -3.30 -1.41
N THR A 49 -12.25 -2.07 -1.79
CA THR A 49 -12.87 -1.77 -3.10
C THR A 49 -11.96 -2.14 -4.28
N GLN A 50 -10.66 -2.20 -4.06
CA GLN A 50 -9.66 -2.55 -5.07
C GLN A 50 -9.19 -4.01 -4.98
N ASP A 51 -9.85 -4.84 -4.17
CA ASP A 51 -9.53 -6.26 -4.00
C ASP A 51 -8.06 -6.51 -3.59
N LEU A 52 -7.51 -5.60 -2.77
CA LEU A 52 -6.15 -5.72 -2.25
C LEU A 52 -6.13 -6.65 -1.04
N HIS A 53 -5.08 -7.47 -0.94
CA HIS A 53 -4.83 -8.23 0.29
C HIS A 53 -4.41 -7.28 1.42
N VAL A 54 -5.19 -7.21 2.50
CA VAL A 54 -4.93 -6.30 3.63
C VAL A 54 -4.28 -7.06 4.78
N ILE A 55 -3.09 -6.61 5.20
CA ILE A 55 -2.40 -7.13 6.39
C ILE A 55 -2.57 -6.14 7.53
N PRO A 56 -3.33 -6.46 8.59
CA PRO A 56 -3.50 -5.58 9.74
C PRO A 56 -2.26 -5.57 10.64
N VAL A 57 -1.77 -4.37 10.95
CA VAL A 57 -0.60 -4.17 11.80
C VAL A 57 -0.91 -3.16 12.89
N LEU A 58 -0.81 -3.62 14.13
CA LEU A 58 -0.85 -2.77 15.30
C LEU A 58 0.53 -2.17 15.56
N THR A 59 0.62 -0.85 15.61
CA THR A 59 1.87 -0.09 15.73
C THR A 59 1.98 0.59 17.09
N LYS A 60 3.19 1.00 17.48
CA LYS A 60 3.47 1.70 18.74
C LYS A 60 3.10 0.90 20.00
N SER A 61 3.29 -0.42 19.95
CA SER A 61 3.07 -1.31 21.10
C SER A 61 3.98 -1.03 22.30
N ASP A 62 5.03 -0.23 22.11
CA ASP A 62 5.97 0.18 23.15
C ASP A 62 5.47 1.33 24.04
N LEU A 63 4.38 1.99 23.67
CA LEU A 63 3.86 3.11 24.45
C LEU A 63 3.24 2.64 25.77
N PRO A 64 3.42 3.38 26.90
CA PRO A 64 2.85 2.99 28.19
C PRO A 64 1.32 2.89 28.20
N ASN A 65 0.65 3.63 27.32
CA ASN A 65 -0.80 3.64 27.15
C ASN A 65 -1.27 2.74 25.99
N ALA A 66 -0.40 1.86 25.46
CA ALA A 66 -0.80 0.90 24.43
C ALA A 66 -1.81 -0.12 25.00
N ARG A 67 -2.89 -0.34 24.25
CA ARG A 67 -4.01 -1.22 24.61
C ARG A 67 -4.29 -2.26 23.53
N PRO A 68 -3.31 -3.11 23.17
CA PRO A 68 -3.40 -3.98 21.98
C PRO A 68 -4.61 -4.92 22.02
N LYS A 69 -4.98 -5.45 23.19
CA LYS A 69 -6.15 -6.35 23.32
C LYS A 69 -7.47 -5.66 22.97
N GLU A 70 -7.63 -4.41 23.37
CA GLU A 70 -8.83 -3.63 23.06
C GLU A 70 -8.89 -3.33 21.56
N VAL A 71 -7.78 -2.89 20.96
CA VAL A 71 -7.74 -2.57 19.52
C VAL A 71 -7.91 -3.83 18.65
N ILE A 72 -7.40 -4.99 19.07
CA ILE A 72 -7.68 -6.27 18.40
C ILE A 72 -9.18 -6.56 18.39
N ALA A 73 -9.88 -6.31 19.51
CA ALA A 73 -11.33 -6.52 19.59
C ALA A 73 -12.09 -5.52 18.70
N GLU A 74 -11.63 -4.26 18.61
CA GLU A 74 -12.17 -3.27 17.68
C GLU A 74 -12.00 -3.74 16.21
N LEU A 75 -10.82 -4.20 15.82
CA LEU A 75 -10.53 -4.69 14.47
C LEU A 75 -11.38 -5.91 14.09
N LYS A 76 -11.52 -6.86 15.01
CA LYS A 76 -12.44 -8.00 14.87
C LYS A 76 -13.88 -7.53 14.64
N SER A 77 -14.35 -6.62 15.49
CA SER A 77 -15.74 -6.16 15.46
C SER A 77 -16.06 -5.33 14.21
N MET A 78 -15.11 -4.56 13.70
CA MET A 78 -15.34 -3.64 12.59
C MET A 78 -15.04 -4.25 11.21
N PHE A 79 -14.00 -5.07 11.12
CA PHE A 79 -13.47 -5.55 9.83
C PHE A 79 -13.47 -7.08 9.70
N ASP A 80 -14.01 -7.82 10.67
CA ASP A 80 -14.06 -9.29 10.69
C ASP A 80 -12.68 -9.97 10.57
N MET A 81 -11.63 -9.27 11.01
CA MET A 81 -10.25 -9.77 10.96
C MET A 81 -9.97 -10.74 12.11
N SER A 82 -9.26 -11.84 11.85
CA SER A 82 -8.89 -12.78 12.90
C SER A 82 -7.70 -12.26 13.73
N GLU A 83 -7.63 -12.62 15.01
CA GLU A 83 -6.51 -12.23 15.88
C GLU A 83 -5.17 -12.73 15.39
N ASN A 84 -5.17 -13.90 14.75
CA ASN A 84 -3.97 -14.56 14.28
C ASN A 84 -3.37 -13.86 13.04
N GLU A 85 -4.15 -13.03 12.34
CA GLU A 85 -3.71 -12.23 11.20
C GLU A 85 -3.15 -10.87 11.63
N ILE A 86 -3.43 -10.43 12.86
CA ILE A 86 -3.02 -9.11 13.36
C ILE A 86 -1.59 -9.16 13.90
N ILE A 87 -0.69 -8.39 13.30
CA ILE A 87 0.71 -8.32 13.72
C ILE A 87 0.89 -7.16 14.68
N ILE A 88 1.36 -7.43 15.90
CA ILE A 88 1.72 -6.39 16.87
C ILE A 88 3.18 -5.98 16.66
N SER A 89 3.41 -4.68 16.52
CA SER A 89 4.71 -4.13 16.16
C SER A 89 5.06 -2.84 16.90
N SER A 90 6.36 -2.59 17.01
CA SER A 90 6.92 -1.31 17.40
C SER A 90 8.09 -0.96 16.48
N ALA A 91 7.94 0.12 15.72
CA ALA A 91 9.02 0.68 14.92
C ALA A 91 10.18 1.21 15.78
N LYS A 92 9.94 1.51 17.06
CA LYS A 92 10.96 2.00 17.99
C LYS A 92 11.87 0.87 18.49
N THR A 93 11.30 -0.29 18.81
CA THR A 93 12.06 -1.44 19.33
C THR A 93 12.45 -2.44 18.25
N GLY A 94 11.80 -2.37 17.08
CA GLY A 94 11.95 -3.35 15.99
C GLY A 94 11.07 -4.60 16.17
N GLN A 95 10.26 -4.68 17.23
CA GLN A 95 9.33 -5.79 17.44
C GLN A 95 8.32 -5.88 16.27
N GLY A 96 8.04 -7.10 15.80
CA GLY A 96 7.01 -7.35 14.79
C GLY A 96 7.45 -7.05 13.35
N ILE A 97 8.60 -6.38 13.15
CA ILE A 97 9.07 -6.01 11.82
C ILE A 97 9.42 -7.23 10.95
N PRO A 98 10.17 -8.24 11.44
CA PRO A 98 10.42 -9.46 10.67
C PRO A 98 9.13 -10.19 10.27
N GLU A 99 8.15 -10.23 11.18
CA GLU A 99 6.84 -10.85 10.97
C GLU A 99 6.05 -10.12 9.88
N ILE A 100 6.07 -8.78 9.85
CA ILE A 100 5.46 -7.98 8.78
C ILE A 100 6.07 -8.36 7.42
N PHE A 101 7.40 -8.40 7.31
CA PHE A 101 8.06 -8.77 6.06
C PHE A 101 7.73 -10.20 5.63
N ALA A 102 7.68 -11.15 6.59
CA ALA A 102 7.30 -12.53 6.31
C ALA A 102 5.84 -12.62 5.82
N ALA A 103 4.92 -11.90 6.45
CA ALA A 103 3.51 -11.84 6.05
C ALA A 103 3.34 -11.23 4.65
N ILE A 104 4.05 -10.13 4.36
CA ILE A 104 4.05 -9.52 3.01
C ILE A 104 4.43 -10.55 1.95
N VAL A 105 5.52 -11.29 2.16
CA VAL A 105 6.00 -12.28 1.17
C VAL A 105 5.05 -13.49 1.06
N ARG A 106 4.44 -13.89 2.17
CA ARG A 106 3.57 -15.08 2.22
C ARG A 106 2.18 -14.82 1.65
N GLU A 107 1.63 -13.64 1.90
CA GLU A 107 0.20 -13.39 1.75
C GLU A 107 -0.13 -12.43 0.60
N ILE A 108 0.74 -11.46 0.29
CA ILE A 108 0.49 -10.54 -0.82
C ILE A 108 0.80 -11.26 -2.14
N PRO A 109 -0.16 -11.36 -3.08
CA PRO A 109 0.07 -12.04 -4.34
C PRO A 109 1.11 -11.27 -5.18
N PRO A 110 1.91 -11.97 -6.02
CA PRO A 110 2.82 -11.30 -6.93
C PRO A 110 2.05 -10.47 -7.97
N PRO A 111 2.66 -9.41 -8.53
CA PRO A 111 2.05 -8.64 -9.60
C PRO A 111 1.73 -9.53 -10.81
N SER A 112 0.56 -9.31 -11.40
CA SER A 112 0.17 -9.96 -12.65
C SER A 112 0.77 -9.21 -13.84
N GLY A 113 1.16 -9.94 -14.88
CA GLY A 113 1.80 -9.34 -16.06
C GLY A 113 2.63 -10.34 -16.85
N ARG A 114 2.91 -10.02 -18.12
CA ARG A 114 3.81 -10.80 -18.97
C ARG A 114 4.85 -9.91 -19.62
N LEU A 115 6.11 -10.29 -19.46
CA LEU A 115 7.25 -9.63 -20.10
C LEU A 115 7.19 -9.71 -21.64
N SER A 116 6.49 -10.70 -22.19
CA SER A 116 6.35 -10.88 -23.64
C SER A 116 5.29 -9.98 -24.28
N HIS A 117 4.45 -9.30 -23.49
CA HIS A 117 3.44 -8.39 -23.99
C HIS A 117 4.04 -7.00 -24.29
N PRO A 118 3.40 -6.18 -25.15
CA PRO A 118 3.77 -4.79 -25.31
C PRO A 118 3.78 -4.05 -23.97
N LEU A 119 4.67 -3.05 -23.85
CA LEU A 119 4.77 -2.25 -22.63
C LEU A 119 3.41 -1.65 -22.27
N ARG A 120 2.94 -1.92 -21.05
CA ARG A 120 1.85 -1.20 -20.41
C ARG A 120 2.31 -0.76 -19.04
N ALA A 121 2.24 0.55 -18.80
CA ALA A 121 2.54 1.11 -17.49
C ALA A 121 1.44 2.06 -17.01
N MET A 122 1.19 2.04 -15.70
CA MET A 122 0.25 2.92 -15.02
C MET A 122 1.00 4.05 -14.32
N LEU A 123 0.51 5.28 -14.45
CA LEU A 123 1.05 6.44 -13.73
C LEU A 123 0.51 6.41 -12.33
N VAL A 124 1.41 6.28 -11.36
CA VAL A 124 1.09 6.33 -9.93
C VAL A 124 1.17 7.78 -9.46
N ASP A 125 2.27 8.47 -9.78
CA ASP A 125 2.47 9.86 -9.39
C ASP A 125 3.42 10.59 -10.36
N SER A 126 3.46 11.92 -10.32
CA SER A 126 4.39 12.72 -11.08
C SER A 126 4.76 14.02 -10.37
N TRP A 127 6.03 14.40 -10.42
CA TRP A 127 6.53 15.65 -9.85
C TRP A 127 7.57 16.30 -10.76
N PHE A 128 7.75 17.61 -10.62
CA PHE A 128 8.75 18.35 -11.37
C PHE A 128 10.09 18.40 -10.63
N GLN A 129 11.17 18.06 -11.31
CA GLN A 129 12.53 18.15 -10.79
C GLN A 129 13.37 19.09 -11.67
N ARG A 130 13.97 20.12 -11.07
CA ARG A 130 14.64 21.23 -11.78
C ARG A 130 15.61 20.81 -12.89
N HIS A 131 16.34 19.72 -12.71
CA HIS A 131 17.35 19.25 -13.68
C HIS A 131 16.89 18.10 -14.58
N ARG A 132 15.75 17.47 -14.27
CA ARG A 132 15.24 16.29 -15.01
C ARG A 132 13.90 16.54 -15.70
N GLY A 133 13.28 17.69 -15.45
CA GLY A 133 11.94 18.00 -15.94
C GLY A 133 10.86 17.25 -15.16
N LEU A 134 9.77 16.88 -15.83
CA LEU A 134 8.70 16.07 -15.25
C LEU A 134 9.20 14.63 -15.04
N VAL A 135 9.13 14.14 -13.81
CA VAL A 135 9.46 12.78 -13.41
C VAL A 135 8.15 12.05 -13.07
N CYS A 136 7.98 10.85 -13.61
CA CYS A 136 6.80 10.01 -13.39
C CYS A 136 7.19 8.76 -12.60
N LEU A 137 6.46 8.47 -11.53
CA LEU A 137 6.43 7.17 -10.89
C LEU A 137 5.40 6.30 -11.61
N VAL A 138 5.86 5.17 -12.15
CA VAL A 138 5.01 4.26 -12.90
C VAL A 138 5.11 2.84 -12.37
N GLN A 139 4.01 2.11 -12.42
CA GLN A 139 3.96 0.66 -12.25
C GLN A 139 3.97 0.01 -13.62
N ILE A 140 4.93 -0.89 -13.87
CA ILE A 140 4.94 -1.72 -15.08
C ILE A 140 3.96 -2.87 -14.87
N VAL A 141 2.97 -2.98 -15.77
CA VAL A 141 1.95 -4.04 -15.76
C VAL A 141 2.31 -5.13 -16.77
N ASP A 142 2.78 -4.76 -17.96
CA ASP A 142 3.22 -5.69 -18.99
C ASP A 142 4.48 -5.17 -19.69
N GLY A 143 5.21 -6.10 -20.30
CA GLY A 143 6.41 -5.80 -21.07
C GLY A 143 7.56 -5.31 -20.19
N ASP A 144 8.45 -4.54 -20.79
CA ASP A 144 9.58 -3.92 -20.13
C ASP A 144 9.85 -2.51 -20.66
N LEU A 145 10.52 -1.69 -19.85
CA LEU A 145 10.88 -0.32 -20.19
C LEU A 145 12.37 -0.11 -19.95
N ARG A 146 13.09 0.33 -20.98
CA ARG A 146 14.53 0.55 -20.98
C ARG A 146 14.88 1.98 -21.37
N LYS A 147 16.09 2.39 -21.02
CA LYS A 147 16.62 3.69 -21.42
C LYS A 147 16.73 3.77 -22.95
N GLY A 148 16.09 4.77 -23.53
CA GLY A 148 16.08 5.02 -24.98
C GLY A 148 14.79 4.62 -25.67
N ASP A 149 13.89 3.91 -24.97
CA ASP A 149 12.59 3.54 -25.51
C ASP A 149 11.73 4.77 -25.80
N ARG A 150 11.01 4.73 -26.92
CA ARG A 150 10.01 5.76 -27.25
C ARG A 150 8.67 5.34 -26.66
N ILE A 151 8.18 6.15 -25.74
CA ILE A 151 6.90 5.94 -25.06
C ILE A 151 5.83 6.88 -25.62
N ARG A 152 4.59 6.42 -25.64
CA ARG A 152 3.41 7.20 -26.01
C ARG A 152 2.39 7.16 -24.89
N LYS A 153 1.69 8.27 -24.70
CA LYS A 153 0.58 8.36 -23.75
C LYS A 153 -0.61 7.59 -24.33
N CYS A 154 -1.15 6.65 -23.57
CA CYS A 154 -2.44 6.02 -23.88
C CYS A 154 -3.53 6.62 -22.96
N PRO A 155 -4.78 6.79 -23.43
CA PRO A 155 -5.88 7.27 -22.60
C PRO A 155 -6.30 6.28 -21.49
N LEU A 156 -6.08 4.98 -21.73
CA LEU A 156 -6.44 3.87 -20.83
C LEU A 156 -5.28 3.36 -19.98
N CYS A 157 -4.04 3.63 -20.38
CA CYS A 157 -2.80 3.28 -19.66
C CYS A 157 -1.83 4.45 -19.78
N ALA A 158 -1.10 4.81 -18.73
CA ALA A 158 -0.30 6.04 -18.78
C ALA A 158 0.77 6.02 -19.87
N LEU A 159 1.40 4.88 -20.14
CA LEU A 159 2.44 4.72 -21.16
C LEU A 159 2.32 3.38 -21.91
N VAL A 160 2.54 3.43 -23.23
CA VAL A 160 2.67 2.29 -24.14
C VAL A 160 3.79 2.52 -25.15
N SER A 161 4.45 1.46 -25.62
CA SER A 161 5.47 1.50 -26.70
C SER A 161 4.83 1.50 -28.09
#